data_AF-A0A9W3X1Y1-F1
#
_entry.id   AF-A0A9W3X1Y1-F1
#
_cell.length_a   1.000
_cell.length_b   1.000
_cell.length_c   1.000
_cell.angle_alpha   90.00
_cell.angle_beta   90.00
_cell.angle_gamma   90.00
#
_symmetry.space_group_name_H-M   'P 1'
#
loop_
_entity.id
_entity.type
_entity.pdbx_description
1 polymer ?
#
loop_
_entity_poly.entity_id
_entity_poly.type
_entity_poly.pdbx_seq_one_letter_code
_entity_poly.pdbx_strand_id
1 'polypeptide(L)'
;MLLYEKVHEEIARRATALQSMQRQDGTWRFCFEGAPLTDCHMIFLLKLLGRDKEIEPFVKRLASLQTNEGTWKLYEDEVGGNLSATIQSYAALLASKKYTKKMRI
;
A
#
# COMPACT_ATOMS: atom_id res chain seq x y z
N MET A 1 40.31 12.62 -3.87
CA MET A 1 39.86 13.84 -3.15
C MET A 1 38.48 14.27 -3.62
N LEU A 2 38.28 14.58 -4.91
CA LEU A 2 36.96 14.92 -5.51
C LEU A 2 35.80 13.96 -5.20
N LEU A 3 36.04 12.65 -5.15
CA LEU A 3 34.99 11.68 -4.81
C LEU A 3 34.54 11.80 -3.35
N TYR A 4 35.49 12.09 -2.45
CA TYR A 4 35.23 12.19 -1.01
C TYR A 4 34.39 13.43 -0.68
N GLU A 5 34.69 14.54 -1.35
CA GLU A 5 33.93 15.79 -1.24
C GLU A 5 32.48 15.61 -1.74
N LYS A 6 32.30 15.00 -2.92
CA LYS A 6 30.96 14.71 -3.47
C LYS A 6 30.13 13.82 -2.54
N VAL A 7 30.75 12.83 -1.90
CA VAL A 7 30.06 11.97 -0.91
C VAL A 7 29.63 12.78 0.30
N HIS A 8 30.47 13.69 0.81
CA HIS A 8 30.12 14.54 1.95
C HIS A 8 28.98 15.51 1.62
N GLU A 9 29.02 16.12 0.45
CA GLU A 9 27.93 16.99 -0.03
C GLU A 9 26.60 16.24 -0.11
N GLU A 10 26.62 15.02 -0.66
CA GLU A 10 25.42 14.20 -0.78
C GLU A 10 24.89 13.71 0.58
N ILE A 11 25.77 13.39 1.53
CA ILE A 11 25.39 13.07 2.91
C ILE A 11 24.71 14.28 3.55
N ALA A 12 25.32 15.47 3.47
CA ALA A 12 24.76 16.69 4.04
C ALA A 12 23.40 17.04 3.42
N ARG A 13 23.27 16.90 2.09
CA ARG A 13 22.02 17.11 1.37
C ARG A 13 20.91 16.17 1.84
N ARG A 14 21.21 14.87 1.97
CA ARG A 14 20.24 13.86 2.44
C ARG A 14 19.88 14.02 3.91
N ALA A 15 20.85 14.35 4.75
CA ALA A 15 20.61 14.62 6.17
C ALA A 15 19.67 15.83 6.34
N THR A 16 19.92 16.91 5.59
CA THR A 16 19.08 18.11 5.59
C THR A 16 17.67 17.79 5.09
N ALA A 17 17.55 17.01 4.02
CA ALA A 17 16.26 16.56 3.50
C ALA A 17 15.49 15.70 4.51
N LEU A 18 16.17 14.80 5.24
CA LEU A 18 15.52 14.00 6.27
C LEU A 18 15.09 14.87 7.45
N GLN A 19 15.94 15.78 7.92
CA GLN A 19 15.62 16.70 9.02
C GLN A 19 14.42 17.59 8.71
N SER A 20 14.26 18.06 7.47
CA SER A 20 13.10 18.88 7.09
C SER A 20 11.77 18.12 7.10
N MET A 21 11.81 16.78 7.11
CA MET A 21 10.63 15.92 7.24
C MET A 21 10.26 15.59 8.70
N GLN A 22 11.09 16.00 9.67
CA GLN A 22 10.82 15.77 11.09
C GLN A 22 9.61 16.59 11.54
N ARG A 23 8.71 15.96 12.31
CA ARG A 23 7.55 16.62 12.91
C ARG A 23 7.96 17.43 14.15
N GLN A 24 7.09 18.32 14.60
CA GLN A 24 7.31 19.15 15.79
C GLN A 24 7.55 18.35 17.07
N ASP A 25 7.05 17.12 17.13
CA ASP A 25 7.25 16.17 18.25
C ASP A 25 8.56 15.38 18.16
N GLY A 26 9.40 15.67 17.16
CA GLY A 26 10.66 14.98 16.93
C GLY A 26 10.53 13.66 16.15
N THR A 27 9.33 13.24 15.77
CA THR A 27 9.11 11.98 15.04
C THR A 27 9.26 12.14 13.53
N TRP A 28 9.62 11.04 12.85
CA TRP A 28 9.44 10.88 11.41
C TRP A 28 8.28 9.93 11.15
N ARG A 29 7.34 10.35 10.30
CA ARG A 29 6.14 9.57 9.99
C ARG A 29 6.13 9.26 8.50
N PHE A 30 6.62 8.07 8.18
CA PHE A 30 6.57 7.51 6.83
C PHE A 30 5.45 6.48 6.73
N CYS A 31 4.97 6.24 5.52
CA CYS A 31 3.98 5.20 5.30
C CYS A 31 4.62 3.84 5.57
N PHE A 32 4.11 3.11 6.56
CA PHE A 32 4.43 1.71 6.73
C PHE A 32 3.33 0.90 6.04
N GLU A 33 3.55 0.65 4.75
CA GLU A 33 2.60 -0.11 3.94
C GLU A 33 2.94 -1.59 3.98
N GLY A 34 1.98 -2.38 4.48
CA GLY A 34 2.01 -3.83 4.37
C GLY A 34 1.41 -4.32 3.05
N ALA A 35 1.53 -5.63 2.83
CA ALA A 35 0.89 -6.33 1.73
C ALA A 35 -0.63 -6.06 1.66
N PRO A 36 -1.27 -6.23 0.48
CA PRO A 36 -2.71 -6.01 0.29
C PRO A 36 -3.62 -6.79 1.25
N LEU A 37 -3.08 -7.86 1.86
CA LEU A 37 -3.80 -8.72 2.80
C LEU A 37 -4.33 -7.98 4.03
N THR A 38 -3.63 -6.96 4.52
CA THR A 38 -4.12 -6.17 5.66
C THR A 38 -5.41 -5.45 5.31
N ASP A 39 -5.48 -4.85 4.11
CA ASP A 39 -6.68 -4.19 3.61
C ASP A 39 -7.82 -5.18 3.41
N CYS A 40 -7.52 -6.36 2.86
CA CYS A 40 -8.51 -7.42 2.67
C CYS A 40 -9.19 -7.80 4.00
N HIS A 41 -8.38 -8.07 5.01
CA HIS A 41 -8.88 -8.42 6.35
C HIS A 41 -9.64 -7.26 7.00
N MET A 42 -9.18 -6.01 6.82
CA MET A 42 -9.93 -4.85 7.32
C MET A 42 -11.28 -4.69 6.64
N ILE A 43 -11.38 -4.92 5.33
CA ILE A 43 -12.66 -4.91 4.61
C ILE A 43 -13.58 -5.99 5.18
N PHE A 44 -13.11 -7.22 5.35
CA PHE A 44 -13.93 -8.31 5.91
C PHE A 44 -14.38 -8.00 7.34
N LEU A 45 -13.48 -7.51 8.20
CA LEU A 45 -13.78 -7.17 9.58
C LEU A 45 -14.81 -6.04 9.67
N LEU A 46 -14.61 -4.94 8.96
CA LEU A 46 -15.53 -3.81 8.95
C LEU A 46 -16.90 -4.23 8.40
N LYS A 47 -16.91 -5.12 7.40
CA LYS A 47 -18.16 -5.67 6.86
C LYS A 47 -18.91 -6.50 7.89
N LEU A 48 -18.19 -7.37 8.61
CA LEU A 48 -18.75 -8.18 9.70
C LEU A 48 -19.33 -7.32 10.83
N LEU A 49 -18.67 -6.20 11.14
CA LEU A 49 -19.11 -5.26 12.16
C LEU A 49 -20.19 -4.26 11.68
N GLY A 50 -20.63 -4.34 10.42
CA GLY A 50 -21.61 -3.41 9.83
C GLY A 50 -21.10 -1.98 9.63
N ARG A 51 -19.78 -1.76 9.61
CA ARG A 51 -19.12 -0.45 9.48
C ARG A 51 -18.82 -0.09 8.03
N ASP A 52 -19.83 -0.18 7.17
CA ASP A 52 -19.68 -0.04 5.71
C ASP A 52 -19.11 1.32 5.26
N LYS A 53 -19.31 2.38 6.04
CA LYS A 53 -18.81 3.73 5.73
C LYS A 53 -17.28 3.84 5.84
N GLU A 54 -16.65 2.95 6.60
CA GLU A 54 -15.20 2.97 6.88
C GLU A 54 -14.40 2.14 5.84
N ILE A 55 -15.09 1.39 4.96
CA ILE A 55 -14.47 0.43 4.02
C ILE A 55 -13.83 1.10 2.79
N GLU A 56 -14.34 2.26 2.39
CA GLU A 56 -13.99 2.90 1.10
C GLU A 56 -12.48 3.14 0.88
N PRO A 57 -11.68 3.60 1.86
CA PRO A 57 -10.24 3.81 1.65
C PRO A 57 -9.49 2.53 1.30
N PHE A 58 -9.83 1.42 1.97
CA PHE A 58 -9.21 0.11 1.73
C PHE A 58 -9.57 -0.42 0.34
N VAL A 59 -10.82 -0.25 -0.08
CA VAL A 59 -11.27 -0.65 -1.43
C VAL A 59 -10.51 0.11 -2.51
N LYS A 60 -10.34 1.43 -2.36
CA LYS A 60 -9.62 2.26 -3.33
C LYS A 60 -8.15 1.86 -3.43
N ARG A 61 -7.47 1.68 -2.29
CA ARG A 61 -6.08 1.23 -2.27
C ARG A 61 -5.95 -0.15 -2.92
N LEU A 62 -6.79 -1.10 -2.52
CA LEU A 62 -6.77 -2.45 -3.04
C LEU A 62 -6.97 -2.48 -4.56
N ALA A 63 -7.91 -1.69 -5.09
CA ALA A 63 -8.10 -1.56 -6.54
C ALA A 63 -6.89 -0.92 -7.25
N SER A 64 -6.24 0.08 -6.64
CA SER A 64 -5.04 0.71 -7.24
C SER A 64 -3.80 -0.18 -7.27
N LEU A 65 -3.77 -1.24 -6.45
CA LEU A 65 -2.66 -2.20 -6.38
C LEU A 65 -2.81 -3.37 -7.36
N GLN A 66 -3.91 -3.43 -8.12
CA GLN A 66 -4.09 -4.46 -9.13
C GLN A 66 -3.11 -4.26 -10.29
N THR A 67 -2.44 -5.33 -10.72
CA THR A 67 -1.56 -5.29 -11.89
C THR A 67 -2.37 -5.26 -13.19
N ASN A 68 -1.72 -4.93 -14.32
CA ASN A 68 -2.35 -4.93 -15.64
C ASN A 68 -2.89 -6.32 -16.05
N GLU A 69 -2.32 -7.39 -15.49
CA GLU A 69 -2.74 -8.78 -15.69
C GLU A 69 -3.91 -9.18 -14.77
N GLY A 70 -4.36 -8.26 -13.91
CA GLY A 70 -5.48 -8.47 -13.01
C GLY A 70 -5.10 -9.15 -11.69
N THR A 71 -3.81 -9.25 -11.36
CA THR A 71 -3.31 -9.93 -10.16
C THR A 71 -2.93 -8.95 -9.05
N TRP A 72 -2.65 -9.47 -7.86
CA TRP A 72 -2.06 -8.71 -6.75
C TRP A 72 -0.76 -9.35 -6.31
N LYS A 73 0.20 -8.52 -5.92
CA LYS A 73 1.49 -8.95 -5.36
C LYS A 73 1.54 -8.69 -3.85
N LEU A 74 2.36 -9.45 -3.13
CA LEU A 74 2.78 -9.17 -1.75
C LEU A 74 3.94 -8.18 -1.73
N TYR A 75 4.82 -8.25 -2.72
CA TYR A 75 5.99 -7.38 -2.88
C TYR A 75 6.10 -6.87 -4.32
N GLU A 76 6.63 -5.66 -4.50
CA GLU A 76 6.70 -4.99 -5.81
C GLU A 76 7.47 -5.81 -6.86
N ASP A 77 8.51 -6.50 -6.42
CA ASP A 77 9.46 -7.28 -7.24
C ASP A 77 8.99 -8.71 -7.57
N GLU A 78 7.80 -9.15 -7.11
CA GLU A 78 7.25 -10.44 -7.51
C GLU A 78 6.96 -10.47 -9.02
N VAL A 79 7.34 -11.55 -9.69
CA VAL A 79 7.07 -11.75 -11.11
C VAL A 79 5.62 -12.20 -11.30
N GLY A 80 4.85 -11.46 -12.10
CA GLY A 80 3.43 -11.71 -12.32
C GLY A 80 2.60 -11.27 -11.12
N GLY A 81 2.19 -12.21 -10.28
CA GLY A 81 1.33 -11.97 -9.12
C GLY A 81 1.36 -13.10 -8.12
N ASN A 82 0.85 -12.82 -6.92
CA ASN A 82 0.73 -13.79 -5.85
C ASN A 82 -0.69 -14.37 -5.82
N LEU A 83 -0.82 -15.70 -5.90
CA LEU A 83 -2.11 -16.38 -5.94
C LEU A 83 -2.98 -16.06 -4.71
N SER A 84 -2.39 -16.13 -3.52
CA SER A 84 -3.12 -15.90 -2.26
C SER A 84 -3.55 -14.44 -2.12
N ALA A 85 -2.68 -13.50 -2.51
CA ALA A 85 -3.03 -12.08 -2.54
C ALA A 85 -4.18 -11.83 -3.53
N THR A 86 -4.09 -12.40 -4.74
CA THR A 86 -5.10 -12.21 -5.79
C THR A 86 -6.48 -12.72 -5.35
N ILE A 87 -6.57 -13.92 -4.78
CA ILE A 87 -7.84 -14.49 -4.30
C ILE A 87 -8.45 -13.63 -3.19
N GLN A 88 -7.64 -13.22 -2.21
CA GLN A 88 -8.11 -12.43 -1.08
C GLN A 88 -8.52 -11.03 -1.49
N SER A 89 -7.73 -10.37 -2.35
CA SER A 89 -8.06 -9.05 -2.89
C SER A 89 -9.38 -9.08 -3.65
N TYR A 90 -9.55 -10.05 -4.54
CA TYR A 90 -10.79 -10.23 -5.29
C TYR A 90 -11.99 -10.46 -4.37
N ALA A 91 -11.85 -11.37 -3.40
CA ALA A 91 -12.91 -11.67 -2.44
C ALA A 91 -13.29 -10.45 -1.58
N ALA A 92 -12.30 -9.66 -1.13
CA ALA A 92 -12.52 -8.45 -0.35
C ALA A 92 -13.23 -7.36 -1.16
N LEU A 93 -12.82 -7.15 -2.42
CA LEU A 93 -13.48 -6.20 -3.33
C LEU A 93 -14.95 -6.59 -3.56
N LEU A 94 -15.27 -7.87 -3.73
CA LEU A 94 -16.66 -8.33 -3.82
C LEU A 94 -17.43 -8.17 -2.49
N ALA A 95 -16.81 -8.52 -1.36
CA ALA A 95 -17.43 -8.41 -0.04
C ALA A 95 -17.76 -6.95 0.33
N SER A 96 -16.97 -6.00 -0.17
CA SER A 96 -17.23 -4.56 -0.01
C SER A 96 -18.54 -4.09 -0.66
N LYS A 97 -19.09 -4.87 -1.60
CA LYS A 97 -20.23 -4.52 -2.48
C LYS A 97 -19.99 -3.29 -3.38
N LYS A 98 -18.74 -2.82 -3.50
CA LYS A 98 -18.34 -1.75 -4.43
C LYS A 98 -18.00 -2.27 -5.82
N TYR A 99 -17.64 -3.55 -5.90
CA TYR A 99 -17.37 -4.27 -7.14
C TYR A 99 -18.36 -5.43 -7.28
N THR A 100 -18.69 -5.77 -8.53
CA THR A 100 -19.55 -6.92 -8.84
C THR A 100 -18.78 -7.93 -9.68
N LYS A 101 -19.19 -9.20 -9.65
CA LYS A 101 -18.57 -10.27 -10.45
C LYS A 101 -18.51 -9.98 -11.96
N LYS A 102 -19.37 -9.08 -12.46
CA LYS A 102 -19.41 -8.66 -13.87
C LYS A 102 -18.42 -7.55 -14.20
N MET A 103 -17.97 -6.78 -13.20
CA MET A 103 -16.83 -5.89 -13.38
C MET A 103 -15.61 -6.78 -13.51
N ARG A 104 -15.13 -6.96 -14.75
CA ARG A 104 -13.74 -7.36 -14.96
C ARG A 104 -12.91 -6.29 -14.26
N ILE A 105 -12.24 -6.69 -13.18
CA ILE A 105 -11.23 -5.90 -12.51
C ILE A 105 -9.95 -6.14 -13.31
#